data_AF-A0A7C3XJF4-F1
#
_entry.id   AF-A0A7C3XJF4-F1
#
_cell.length_a   1.000
_cell.length_b   1.000
_cell.length_c   1.000
_cell.angle_alpha   90.00
_cell.angle_beta   90.00
_cell.angle_gamma   90.00
#
_symmetry.space_group_name_H-M   'P 1'
#
loop_
_entity.id
_entity.type
_entity.pdbx_description
1 polymer ?
#
loop_
_entity_poly.entity_id
_entity_poly.type
_entity_poly.pdbx_seq_one_letter_code
_entity_poly.pdbx_strand_id
1 'polypeptide(L)'
;MGEPLVIITSIFQANHILNVIKDPDQLYWEWGPHQLNVAARWLPKKGFKILPKIFDANYRPGSVGDDGDRIITNAQVCDLEEVMDKDIHILMWKDCVLKLPEMREELRRIAEGGVLDMSFEEEVVKEIESIRGKGKANYEASAKNLYQDNEALKEFGKILMMLADCMDQVKRTKGFLPSFQFFISSTERS
;
A
#
# COMPACT_ATOMS: atom_id res chain seq x y z
N MET A 1 -8.25 6.90 -13.91
CA MET A 1 -8.08 7.45 -12.55
C MET A 1 -7.36 6.38 -11.75
N GLY A 2 -6.42 6.76 -10.89
CA GLY A 2 -5.72 5.83 -10.02
C GLY A 2 -6.55 5.44 -8.80
N GLU A 3 -6.08 4.42 -8.09
CA GLU A 3 -6.65 3.92 -6.84
C GLU A 3 -5.94 4.63 -5.68
N PRO A 4 -6.64 5.48 -4.91
CA PRO A 4 -6.00 6.30 -3.89
C PRO A 4 -5.74 5.52 -2.59
N LEU A 5 -4.69 5.93 -1.88
CA LEU A 5 -4.51 5.58 -0.46
C LEU A 5 -5.52 6.36 0.39
N VAL A 6 -6.33 5.66 1.18
CA VAL A 6 -7.31 6.25 2.10
C VAL A 6 -6.88 6.00 3.53
N ILE A 7 -6.88 7.06 4.35
CA ILE A 7 -6.56 7.02 5.78
C ILE A 7 -7.82 7.38 6.57
N ILE A 8 -8.23 6.50 7.47
CA ILE A 8 -9.41 6.66 8.32
C ILE A 8 -8.97 6.83 9.76
N THR A 9 -9.45 7.88 10.41
CA THR A 9 -9.23 8.13 11.82
C THR A 9 -10.33 9.03 12.40
N SER A 10 -10.41 9.15 13.72
CA SER A 10 -11.35 10.11 14.34
C SER A 10 -10.85 11.54 14.18
N ILE A 11 -11.76 12.52 14.21
CA ILE A 11 -11.41 13.96 14.10
C ILE A 11 -10.35 14.36 15.15
N PHE A 12 -10.46 13.82 16.36
CA PHE A 12 -9.49 14.09 17.43
C PHE A 12 -8.09 13.60 17.07
N GLN A 13 -7.98 12.38 16.54
CA GLN A 13 -6.71 11.79 16.14
C GLN A 13 -6.16 12.45 14.87
N ALA A 14 -7.01 12.77 13.89
CA ALA A 14 -6.66 13.55 12.71
C ALA A 14 -6.00 14.87 13.08
N ASN A 15 -6.56 15.61 14.05
CA ASN A 15 -5.97 16.85 14.53
C ASN A 15 -4.53 16.62 15.07
N HIS A 16 -4.28 15.54 15.79
CA HIS A 16 -2.92 15.23 16.26
C HIS A 16 -1.96 14.91 15.14
N ILE A 17 -2.40 14.12 14.16
CA ILE A 17 -1.59 13.74 12.99
C ILE A 17 -1.26 14.99 12.14
N LEU A 18 -2.26 15.79 11.81
CA LEU A 18 -2.11 16.99 11.00
C LEU A 18 -1.28 18.08 11.69
N ASN A 19 -1.28 18.16 13.02
CA ASN A 19 -0.38 19.07 13.75
C ASN A 19 1.10 18.69 13.62
N VAL A 20 1.41 17.41 13.36
CA VAL A 20 2.79 16.95 13.15
C VAL A 20 3.18 17.07 11.68
N ILE A 21 2.34 16.58 10.78
CA ILE A 21 2.61 16.54 9.33
C ILE A 21 2.51 17.94 8.71
N LYS A 22 1.64 18.80 9.25
CA LYS A 22 1.36 20.19 8.85
C LYS A 22 0.71 20.35 7.48
N ASP A 23 1.18 19.62 6.48
CA ASP A 23 0.73 19.71 5.10
C ASP A 23 0.02 18.40 4.67
N PRO A 24 -1.33 18.39 4.63
CA PRO A 24 -2.09 17.19 4.29
C PRO A 24 -1.89 16.73 2.85
N ASP A 25 -1.46 17.62 1.94
CA ASP A 25 -1.25 17.27 0.53
C ASP A 25 -0.07 16.29 0.37
N GLN A 26 0.80 16.20 1.39
CA GLN A 26 1.88 15.20 1.46
C GLN A 26 1.36 13.78 1.72
N LEU A 27 0.09 13.61 2.07
CA LEU A 27 -0.55 12.30 2.28
C LEU A 27 -1.27 11.78 1.02
N TYR A 28 -1.03 12.41 -0.12
CA TYR A 28 -1.64 12.01 -1.39
C TYR A 28 -0.80 10.96 -2.12
N TRP A 29 -1.44 9.87 -2.52
CA TRP A 29 -0.85 8.85 -3.36
C TRP A 29 -1.92 8.13 -4.17
N GLU A 30 -1.58 7.82 -5.42
CA GLU A 30 -2.41 7.00 -6.30
C GLU A 30 -1.55 6.08 -7.18
N TRP A 31 -2.09 4.91 -7.50
CA TRP A 31 -1.51 4.03 -8.52
C TRP A 31 -2.61 3.29 -9.29
N GLY A 32 -2.34 2.90 -10.53
CA GLY A 32 -3.35 2.21 -11.34
C GLY A 32 -3.63 0.78 -10.87
N PRO A 33 -4.85 0.24 -11.11
CA PRO A 33 -5.23 -1.09 -10.66
C PRO A 33 -4.32 -2.20 -11.23
N HIS A 34 -3.88 -2.05 -12.48
CA HIS A 34 -2.97 -3.01 -13.11
C HIS A 34 -1.60 -3.03 -12.43
N GLN A 35 -1.07 -1.86 -12.05
CA GLN A 35 0.18 -1.78 -11.33
C GLN A 35 0.09 -2.37 -9.92
N LEU A 36 -1.03 -2.15 -9.21
CA LEU A 36 -1.28 -2.79 -7.91
C LEU A 36 -1.27 -4.32 -8.02
N ASN A 37 -2.02 -4.86 -8.99
CA ASN A 37 -2.08 -6.32 -9.23
C ASN A 37 -0.70 -6.91 -9.55
N VAL A 38 0.08 -6.22 -10.37
CA VAL A 38 1.44 -6.66 -10.69
C VAL A 38 2.35 -6.53 -9.48
N ALA A 39 2.30 -5.44 -8.73
CA ALA A 39 3.12 -5.22 -7.54
C ALA A 39 2.91 -6.32 -6.49
N ALA A 40 1.66 -6.73 -6.25
CA ALA A 40 1.31 -7.82 -5.35
C ALA A 40 2.00 -9.16 -5.71
N ARG A 41 2.19 -9.44 -6.99
CA ARG A 41 2.84 -10.67 -7.49
C ARG A 41 4.35 -10.53 -7.67
N TRP A 42 4.81 -9.31 -7.92
CA TRP A 42 6.19 -9.02 -8.31
C TRP A 42 7.11 -8.76 -7.10
N LEU A 43 6.67 -7.96 -6.14
CA LEU A 43 7.44 -7.62 -4.95
C LEU A 43 7.85 -8.84 -4.09
N PRO A 44 7.06 -9.93 -3.98
CA PRO A 44 7.53 -11.15 -3.32
C PRO A 44 8.79 -11.73 -3.95
N LYS A 45 8.95 -11.62 -5.28
CA LYS A 45 10.14 -12.08 -6.01
C LYS A 45 11.39 -11.25 -5.65
N LYS A 46 11.21 -10.07 -5.05
CA LYS A 46 12.28 -9.21 -4.53
C LYS A 46 12.41 -9.27 -3.00
N GLY A 47 11.76 -10.25 -2.38
CA GLY A 47 11.87 -10.52 -0.94
C GLY A 47 11.07 -9.56 -0.05
N PHE A 48 10.05 -8.89 -0.58
CA PHE A 48 9.06 -8.18 0.23
C PHE A 48 8.00 -9.17 0.70
N LYS A 49 7.57 -9.06 1.96
CA LYS A 49 6.66 -9.99 2.62
C LYS A 49 5.33 -9.34 2.95
N ILE A 50 5.34 -8.13 3.52
CA ILE A 50 4.12 -7.45 4.00
C ILE A 50 3.57 -6.52 2.92
N LEU A 51 4.42 -5.66 2.35
CA LEU A 51 4.06 -4.70 1.32
C LEU A 51 3.24 -5.28 0.15
N PRO A 52 3.60 -6.42 -0.46
CA PRO A 52 2.77 -7.01 -1.52
C PRO A 52 1.34 -7.34 -1.08
N LYS A 53 1.12 -7.67 0.19
CA LYS A 53 -0.22 -7.97 0.72
C LYS A 53 -1.09 -6.73 0.81
N ILE A 54 -0.49 -5.55 1.02
CA ILE A 54 -1.20 -4.26 1.02
C ILE A 54 -1.77 -3.95 -0.38
N PHE A 55 -1.05 -4.33 -1.44
CA PHE A 55 -1.49 -4.15 -2.82
C PHE A 55 -2.44 -5.23 -3.32
N ASP A 56 -2.51 -6.38 -2.64
CA ASP A 56 -3.40 -7.48 -3.01
C ASP A 56 -4.82 -7.23 -2.49
N ALA A 57 -5.69 -6.74 -3.37
CA ALA A 57 -7.09 -6.47 -3.05
C ALA A 57 -7.90 -7.71 -2.63
N ASN A 58 -7.41 -8.92 -2.94
CA ASN A 58 -8.06 -10.19 -2.63
C ASN A 58 -7.40 -10.93 -1.46
N TYR A 59 -6.37 -10.34 -0.84
CA TYR A 59 -5.71 -10.96 0.30
C TYR A 59 -6.71 -11.24 1.42
N ARG A 60 -6.54 -12.38 2.09
CA ARG A 60 -7.32 -12.75 3.27
C ARG A 60 -6.34 -13.18 4.37
N PRO A 61 -6.30 -12.52 5.52
CA PRO A 61 -5.44 -12.94 6.62
C PRO A 61 -5.66 -14.41 6.99
N GLY A 62 -4.59 -15.18 7.11
CA GLY A 62 -4.62 -16.61 7.45
C GLY A 62 -4.90 -17.56 6.27
N SER A 63 -5.07 -17.03 5.05
CA SER A 63 -5.33 -17.86 3.86
C SER A 63 -4.06 -18.36 3.16
N VAL A 64 -2.94 -17.64 3.30
CA VAL A 64 -1.69 -17.95 2.60
C VAL A 64 -0.65 -18.37 3.62
N GLY A 65 -0.16 -19.61 3.60
CA GLY A 65 0.81 -20.10 4.59
C GLY A 65 2.25 -19.55 4.46
N ASP A 66 2.44 -18.37 3.87
CA ASP A 66 3.76 -17.76 3.71
C ASP A 66 4.21 -16.95 4.95
N ASP A 67 5.47 -16.53 4.95
CA ASP A 67 6.07 -15.79 6.06
C ASP A 67 5.35 -14.46 6.34
N GLY A 68 4.87 -13.77 5.29
CA GLY A 68 4.21 -12.46 5.42
C GLY A 68 2.86 -12.59 6.11
N ASP A 69 2.08 -13.59 5.70
CA ASP A 69 0.80 -13.91 6.36
C ASP A 69 0.99 -14.30 7.81
N ARG A 70 2.01 -15.11 8.13
CA ARG A 70 2.33 -15.45 9.52
C ARG A 70 2.59 -14.19 10.35
N ILE A 71 3.35 -13.23 9.82
CA ILE A 71 3.62 -11.96 10.52
C ILE A 71 2.32 -11.17 10.73
N ILE A 72 1.51 -11.02 9.68
CA ILE A 72 0.26 -10.25 9.70
C ILE A 72 -0.75 -10.86 10.68
N THR A 73 -0.97 -12.17 10.59
CA THR A 73 -1.92 -12.92 11.41
C THR A 73 -1.52 -12.90 12.88
N ASN A 74 -0.25 -13.15 13.19
CA ASN A 74 0.23 -13.16 14.58
C ASN A 74 0.14 -11.77 15.24
N ALA A 75 0.39 -10.71 14.47
CA ALA A 75 0.36 -9.34 14.97
C ALA A 75 -1.04 -8.69 14.89
N GLN A 76 -2.03 -9.36 14.28
CA GLN A 76 -3.42 -8.89 14.13
C GLN A 76 -3.53 -7.47 13.53
N VAL A 77 -2.67 -7.19 12.55
CA VAL A 77 -2.47 -5.83 11.98
C VAL A 77 -3.38 -5.51 10.79
N CYS A 78 -4.22 -6.46 10.38
CA CYS A 78 -5.14 -6.30 9.26
C CYS A 78 -6.49 -6.93 9.64
N ASP A 79 -7.57 -6.23 9.33
CA ASP A 79 -8.92 -6.75 9.40
C ASP A 79 -9.54 -6.79 7.99
N LEU A 80 -10.50 -7.68 7.79
CA LEU A 80 -11.33 -7.72 6.60
C LEU A 80 -12.70 -7.16 6.98
N GLU A 81 -13.05 -5.97 6.50
CA GLU A 81 -14.40 -5.43 6.66
C GLU A 81 -15.28 -5.94 5.52
N GLU A 82 -16.34 -6.67 5.89
CA GLU A 82 -17.37 -7.13 4.96
C GLU A 82 -18.43 -6.05 4.78
N VAL A 83 -18.49 -5.45 3.60
CA VAL A 83 -19.59 -4.55 3.25
C VAL A 83 -20.73 -5.41 2.70
N MET A 84 -21.73 -5.66 3.55
CA MET A 84 -22.83 -6.62 3.32
C MET A 84 -23.64 -6.44 2.02
N ASP A 85 -23.53 -5.29 1.35
CA ASP A 85 -24.42 -4.93 0.23
C ASP A 85 -23.85 -5.27 -1.16
N LYS A 86 -22.59 -5.73 -1.29
CA LYS A 86 -21.94 -5.90 -2.62
C LYS A 86 -20.93 -7.05 -2.78
N ASP A 87 -20.79 -7.98 -1.83
CA ASP A 87 -19.65 -8.93 -1.80
C ASP A 87 -18.28 -8.23 -1.89
N ILE A 88 -18.22 -6.97 -1.46
CA ILE A 88 -17.02 -6.14 -1.45
C ILE A 88 -16.35 -6.31 -0.10
N HIS A 89 -15.18 -6.93 -0.11
CA HIS A 89 -14.32 -7.04 1.07
C HIS A 89 -13.26 -5.93 1.06
N ILE A 90 -13.24 -5.08 2.09
CA ILE A 90 -12.23 -4.02 2.21
C ILE A 90 -11.17 -4.50 3.20
N LEU A 91 -9.92 -4.54 2.75
CA LEU A 91 -8.77 -4.84 3.60
C LEU A 91 -8.35 -3.58 4.35
N MET A 92 -8.55 -3.59 5.66
CA MET A 92 -8.27 -2.47 6.54
C MET A 92 -6.99 -2.74 7.33
N TRP A 93 -5.94 -1.98 7.03
CA TRP A 93 -4.66 -2.07 7.72
C TRP A 93 -4.66 -1.16 8.94
N LYS A 94 -4.33 -1.72 10.10
CA LYS A 94 -4.21 -0.96 11.35
C LYS A 94 -2.87 -0.23 11.42
N ASP A 95 -2.85 0.91 12.11
CA ASP A 95 -1.63 1.70 12.35
C ASP A 95 -0.44 0.86 12.91
N CYS A 96 -0.73 -0.20 13.65
CA CYS A 96 0.30 -1.07 14.23
C CYS A 96 1.12 -1.84 13.19
N VAL A 97 0.66 -2.02 11.93
CA VAL A 97 1.48 -2.62 10.87
C VAL A 97 2.78 -1.83 10.65
N LEU A 98 2.73 -0.50 10.77
CA LEU A 98 3.87 0.40 10.58
C LEU A 98 4.88 0.34 11.75
N LYS A 99 4.55 -0.36 12.83
CA LYS A 99 5.44 -0.62 13.96
C LYS A 99 6.24 -1.91 13.78
N LEU A 100 5.84 -2.77 12.86
CA LEU A 100 6.54 -4.02 12.60
C LEU A 100 7.94 -3.72 12.05
N PRO A 101 9.01 -4.32 12.62
CA PRO A 101 10.36 -4.15 12.11
C PRO A 101 10.48 -4.51 10.61
N GLU A 102 9.81 -5.57 10.19
CA GLU A 102 9.78 -6.03 8.79
C GLU A 102 9.14 -4.98 7.88
N MET A 103 8.04 -4.36 8.32
CA MET A 103 7.38 -3.30 7.55
C MET A 103 8.30 -2.07 7.45
N ARG A 104 8.93 -1.64 8.54
CA ARG A 104 9.86 -0.50 8.52
C ARG A 104 11.07 -0.75 7.62
N GLU A 105 11.57 -1.97 7.58
CA GLU A 105 12.66 -2.36 6.67
C GLU A 105 12.22 -2.30 5.21
N GLU A 106 11.06 -2.87 4.88
CA GLU A 106 10.49 -2.80 3.54
C GLU A 106 10.25 -1.36 3.07
N LEU A 107 9.72 -0.50 3.94
CA LEU A 107 9.52 0.92 3.65
C LEU A 107 10.83 1.66 3.41
N ARG A 108 11.88 1.37 4.19
CA ARG A 108 13.21 1.94 3.96
C ARG A 108 13.78 1.52 2.61
N ARG A 109 13.67 0.23 2.28
CA ARG A 109 14.14 -0.34 1.00
C ARG A 109 13.48 0.31 -0.22
N ILE A 110 12.17 0.59 -0.17
CA ILE A 110 11.51 1.28 -1.29
C ILE A 110 11.88 2.76 -1.35
N ALA A 111 12.07 3.43 -0.21
CA ALA A 111 12.43 4.85 -0.19
C ALA A 111 13.85 5.12 -0.70
N GLU A 112 14.79 4.20 -0.44
CA GLU A 112 16.20 4.33 -0.80
C GLU A 112 16.53 3.77 -2.21
N GLY A 113 15.62 3.00 -2.83
CA GLY A 113 15.93 2.17 -4.00
C GLY A 113 15.01 2.39 -5.22
N GLY A 114 15.55 2.09 -6.40
CA GLY A 114 14.75 1.74 -7.57
C GLY A 114 14.39 0.26 -7.50
N VAL A 115 13.27 -0.05 -6.84
CA VAL A 115 12.88 -1.44 -6.56
C VAL A 115 12.34 -2.13 -7.79
N LEU A 116 11.63 -1.41 -8.66
CA LEU A 116 11.04 -1.94 -9.88
C LEU A 116 12.07 -1.92 -11.02
N ASP A 117 12.00 -2.93 -11.91
CA ASP A 117 12.80 -3.01 -13.13
C ASP A 117 11.91 -3.19 -14.37
N MET A 118 12.49 -3.20 -15.57
CA MET A 118 11.72 -3.31 -16.83
C MET A 118 10.82 -4.55 -16.89
N SER A 119 11.15 -5.62 -16.17
CA SER A 119 10.29 -6.82 -16.11
C SER A 119 8.96 -6.53 -15.43
N PHE A 120 8.92 -5.60 -14.47
CA PHE A 120 7.69 -5.11 -13.87
C PHE A 120 6.80 -4.44 -14.92
N GLU A 121 7.35 -3.49 -15.69
CA GLU A 121 6.62 -2.80 -16.75
C GLU A 121 6.04 -3.77 -17.80
N GLU A 122 6.84 -4.76 -18.19
CA GLU A 122 6.40 -5.80 -19.12
C GLU A 122 5.27 -6.66 -18.52
N GLU A 123 5.30 -6.92 -17.21
CA GLU A 123 4.19 -7.60 -16.51
C GLU A 123 2.94 -6.72 -16.45
N VAL A 124 3.07 -5.39 -16.32
CA VAL A 124 1.93 -4.44 -16.39
C VAL A 124 1.29 -4.45 -17.77
N VAL A 125 2.08 -4.41 -18.85
CA VAL A 125 1.55 -4.54 -20.22
C VAL A 125 0.78 -5.85 -20.38
N LYS A 126 1.36 -6.98 -19.93
CA LYS A 126 0.72 -8.30 -20.01
C LYS A 126 -0.60 -8.36 -19.23
N GLU A 127 -0.66 -7.76 -18.04
CA GLU A 127 -1.89 -7.67 -17.25
C GLU A 127 -2.99 -6.93 -18.03
N ILE A 128 -2.66 -5.76 -18.58
CA ILE A 128 -3.60 -4.94 -19.36
C ILE A 128 -4.08 -5.70 -20.60
N GLU A 129 -3.17 -6.34 -21.32
CA GLU A 129 -3.50 -7.14 -22.50
C GLU A 129 -4.36 -8.36 -22.17
N SER A 130 -4.16 -8.99 -21.01
CA SER A 130 -4.97 -10.14 -20.59
C SER A 130 -6.44 -9.78 -20.40
N ILE A 131 -6.73 -8.55 -19.99
CA ILE A 131 -8.08 -8.03 -19.74
C ILE A 131 -8.69 -7.45 -21.01
N ARG A 132 -7.91 -6.69 -21.80
CA ARG A 132 -8.42 -5.92 -22.94
C ARG A 132 -8.23 -6.61 -24.30
N GLY A 133 -7.42 -7.66 -24.35
CA GLY A 133 -7.00 -8.36 -25.56
C GLY A 133 -5.60 -7.93 -26.03
N LYS A 134 -4.86 -8.88 -26.62
CA LYS A 134 -3.48 -8.69 -27.09
C LYS A 134 -3.36 -7.52 -28.08
N GLY A 135 -2.34 -6.68 -27.89
CA GLY A 135 -2.07 -5.50 -28.72
C GLY A 135 -3.03 -4.33 -28.50
N LYS A 136 -3.92 -4.39 -27.49
CA LYS A 136 -4.88 -3.33 -27.15
C LYS A 136 -4.52 -2.57 -25.87
N ALA A 137 -3.31 -2.79 -25.34
CA ALA A 137 -2.80 -1.96 -24.27
C ALA A 137 -2.40 -0.59 -24.86
N ASN A 138 -3.08 0.48 -24.46
CA ASN A 138 -2.61 1.86 -24.70
C ASN A 138 -1.43 2.23 -23.78
N TYR A 139 -0.78 1.23 -23.18
CA TYR A 139 0.30 1.33 -22.22
C TYR A 139 1.50 0.55 -22.77
N GLU A 140 2.67 1.16 -22.78
CA GLU A 140 3.91 0.56 -23.28
C GLU A 140 4.93 0.49 -22.16
N ALA A 141 5.63 -0.64 -22.06
CA ALA A 141 6.76 -0.76 -21.15
C ALA A 141 7.87 0.20 -21.60
N SER A 142 8.22 1.17 -20.77
CA SER A 142 9.23 2.18 -21.10
C SER A 142 10.02 2.62 -19.88
N ALA A 143 11.25 3.11 -20.09
CA ALA A 143 12.07 3.66 -19.01
C ALA A 143 11.40 4.86 -18.31
N LYS A 144 10.58 5.62 -19.04
CA LYS A 144 9.81 6.74 -18.49
C LYS A 144 8.74 6.23 -17.51
N ASN A 145 7.95 5.24 -17.92
CA ASN A 145 6.91 4.65 -17.07
C ASN A 145 7.53 3.96 -15.86
N LEU A 146 8.62 3.21 -16.05
CA LEU A 146 9.38 2.60 -14.96
C LEU A 146 9.87 3.63 -13.93
N TYR A 147 10.35 4.78 -14.40
CA TYR A 147 10.76 5.86 -13.51
C TYR A 147 9.57 6.40 -12.72
N GLN A 148 8.44 6.65 -13.38
CA GLN A 148 7.21 7.12 -12.73
C GLN A 148 6.68 6.13 -11.71
N ASP A 149 6.67 4.84 -12.02
CA ASP A 149 6.19 3.77 -11.13
C ASP A 149 7.13 3.58 -9.93
N ASN A 150 8.45 3.72 -10.11
CA ASN A 150 9.39 3.77 -8.99
C ASN A 150 9.17 5.01 -8.10
N GLU A 151 8.94 6.18 -8.68
CA GLU A 151 8.66 7.40 -7.91
C GLU A 151 7.32 7.30 -7.16
N ALA A 152 6.28 6.73 -7.78
CA ALA A 152 5.02 6.44 -7.11
C ALA A 152 5.21 5.48 -5.93
N LEU A 153 5.94 4.37 -6.12
CA LEU A 153 6.22 3.42 -5.04
C LEU A 153 7.04 4.06 -3.89
N LYS A 154 8.01 4.92 -4.21
CA LYS A 154 8.76 5.69 -3.20
C LYS A 154 7.85 6.61 -2.42
N GLU A 155 6.95 7.30 -3.09
CA GLU A 155 6.04 8.25 -2.43
C GLU A 155 5.08 7.53 -1.47
N PHE A 156 4.54 6.36 -1.88
CA PHE A 156 3.81 5.47 -0.98
C PHE A 156 4.62 5.16 0.28
N GLY A 157 5.89 4.78 0.10
CA GLY A 157 6.79 4.46 1.19
C GLY A 157 7.03 5.63 2.15
N LYS A 158 7.27 6.83 1.60
CA LYS A 158 7.46 8.05 2.39
C LYS A 158 6.22 8.39 3.20
N ILE A 159 5.03 8.27 2.62
CA ILE A 159 3.77 8.54 3.33
C ILE A 159 3.62 7.61 4.54
N LEU A 160 3.84 6.31 4.34
CA LEU A 160 3.74 5.34 5.44
C LEU A 160 4.82 5.56 6.51
N MET A 161 6.05 5.92 6.12
CA MET A 161 7.10 6.29 7.09
C MET A 161 6.76 7.57 7.85
N MET A 162 6.26 8.60 7.18
CA MET A 162 5.84 9.85 7.79
C MET A 162 4.71 9.64 8.79
N LEU A 163 3.74 8.78 8.48
CA LEU A 163 2.70 8.37 9.43
C LEU A 163 3.31 7.62 10.63
N ALA A 164 4.25 6.70 10.40
CA ALA A 164 4.93 5.97 11.47
C ALA A 164 5.72 6.91 12.41
N ASP A 165 6.46 7.86 11.85
CA ASP A 165 7.23 8.86 12.59
C ASP A 165 6.30 9.81 13.35
N CYS A 166 5.17 10.19 12.75
CA CYS A 166 4.14 10.97 13.41
C CYS A 166 3.60 10.24 14.65
N MET A 167 3.33 8.94 14.56
CA MET A 167 2.88 8.15 15.71
C MET A 167 3.92 8.17 16.84
N ASP A 168 5.20 8.03 16.50
CA ASP A 168 6.30 8.08 17.46
C ASP A 168 6.41 9.47 18.11
N GLN A 169 6.22 10.55 17.35
CA GLN A 169 6.26 11.92 17.85
C GLN A 169 5.07 12.25 18.75
N VAL A 170 3.84 11.89 18.36
CA VAL A 170 2.65 12.09 19.18
C VAL A 170 2.76 11.30 20.49
N LYS A 171 3.24 10.06 20.43
CA LYS A 171 3.50 9.25 21.63
C LYS A 171 4.47 9.93 22.60
N ARG A 172 5.59 10.46 22.09
CA ARG A 172 6.59 11.17 22.91
C ARG A 172 6.06 12.47 23.52
N THR A 173 5.21 13.21 22.80
CA THR A 173 4.78 14.56 23.21
C THR A 173 3.47 14.59 23.97
N LYS A 174 2.56 13.64 23.72
CA LYS A 174 1.21 13.58 24.31
C LYS A 174 0.97 12.37 25.20
N GLY A 175 1.88 11.38 25.20
CA GLY A 175 1.80 10.19 26.04
C GLY A 175 0.86 9.10 25.53
N PHE A 176 0.27 9.26 24.35
CA PHE A 176 -0.58 8.25 23.72
C PHE A 176 -0.24 8.06 22.24
N LEU A 177 -0.57 6.89 21.70
CA LEU A 177 -0.42 6.59 20.28
C LEU A 177 -1.67 7.02 19.52
N PRO A 178 -1.54 7.83 18.46
CA PRO A 178 -2.66 8.08 17.59
C PRO A 178 -3.02 6.78 16.87
N SER A 179 -4.31 6.56 16.66
CA SER A 179 -4.81 5.36 15.98
C SER A 179 -5.51 5.75 14.70
N PHE A 180 -5.25 4.96 13.66
CA PHE A 180 -5.87 5.10 12.35
C PHE A 180 -5.85 3.75 11.65
N GLN A 181 -6.67 3.65 10.62
CA GLN A 181 -6.61 2.57 9.66
C GLN A 181 -6.33 3.14 8.28
N PHE A 182 -5.84 2.32 7.36
CA PHE A 182 -5.68 2.71 5.97
C PHE A 182 -5.96 1.56 5.02
N PHE A 183 -6.32 1.90 3.79
CA PHE A 183 -6.55 0.94 2.71
C PHE A 183 -6.36 1.63 1.36
N ILE A 184 -6.21 0.84 0.30
CA ILE A 184 -6.21 1.34 -1.08
C ILE A 184 -7.62 1.17 -1.62
N SER A 185 -8.27 2.28 -1.98
CA SER A 185 -9.63 2.25 -2.50
C SER A 185 -9.61 1.76 -3.93
N SER A 186 -10.24 0.61 -4.21
CA SER A 186 -10.40 0.14 -5.58
C SER A 186 -11.74 0.58 -6.16
N THR A 187 -11.67 1.32 -7.27
CA THR A 187 -12.81 1.88 -8.02
C THR A 187 -13.39 0.89 -9.04
N GLU A 188 -12.67 -0.17 -9.42
CA GLU A 188 -13.13 -1.20 -10.37
C GLU A 188 -14.04 -2.29 -9.76
N ARG A 189 -14.83 -1.95 -8.72
CA ARG A 189 -15.81 -2.86 -8.11
C ARG A 189 -17.26 -2.53 -8.52
N SER A 190 -17.47 -2.29 -9.82
CA SER A 190 -18.79 -2.08 -10.44
C SER A 190 -19.00 -2.95 -11.65
#